data_AF-A0A1G7VVY5-F1
#
_entry.id   AF-A0A1G7VVY5-F1
#
_cell.length_a   1.000
_cell.length_b   1.000
_cell.length_c   1.000
_cell.angle_alpha   90.00
_cell.angle_beta   90.00
_cell.angle_gamma   90.00
#
_symmetry.space_group_name_H-M   'P 1'
#
loop_
_entity.id
_entity.type
_entity.pdbx_description
1 polymer ?
#
loop_
_entity_poly.entity_id
_entity_poly.type
_entity_poly.pdbx_seq_one_letter_code
_entity_poly.pdbx_strand_id
1 'polypeptide(L)'
;MVLILLSCSEDLYEENIDASIGKATITEMKFEELLAKDSKFKDLVEKVGGNLITKKNAFKIQNDFIITNDNVKKIKLNNIISYTMAIKRNNVSDNLSFENLVIQEEINTNPRAYILKYIPNNIILSEGQLLNFEGKIQMNRLEKAPKFNNNKPQNRTTESECFVYVDQLWCSAPYQGSTQHHLPGASCKVSTLYIRTVKVLTPDACGSTGGGGTSGSTGSDGGFGDPYGIGGGGGYDNSDYPTEDAYTENYQQYITVPILSAENSFDIKNTLIFYNSLSFQQQQWAIDNPNSYNQIIQYQIDNKWSDESKEFSIQIITPLSGDSSLKIDIESSFKSPMNIDCSSIPYDPTKPENQKFNELFKALKTSAEFKKLFLDIFHDSKRFNVKFEIADRVYEDNNSSKPEVNATTSEDPVTKNLTIKISKQILISGSTRSQTNIENTKTILHECIHAYLFSKAANPAVGVTFVKTLNNKYPTPDEQHNFMYDKMIPTMQKVLSEVRDLVTTIPKRTILEEYTMHPTTNPLASIPFNWADYYRYLSLSGLDETDCFKQDFQNPSDALRLHQNYIDAGKTELDR
;
A
#
# COMPACT_ATOMS: atom_id res chain seq x y z
N MET A 1 -19.11 -36.67 29.03
CA MET A 1 -18.44 -35.96 27.93
C MET A 1 -17.22 -35.31 28.53
N VAL A 2 -16.05 -35.92 28.33
CA VAL A 2 -14.77 -35.53 28.94
C VAL A 2 -14.18 -34.43 28.07
N LEU A 3 -14.00 -33.22 28.64
CA LEU A 3 -13.16 -32.19 28.04
C LEU A 3 -11.70 -32.63 28.20
N ILE A 4 -11.09 -33.06 27.09
CA ILE A 4 -9.65 -33.24 27.01
C ILE A 4 -9.06 -31.86 26.75
N LEU A 5 -8.49 -31.26 27.80
CA LEU A 5 -7.56 -30.14 27.66
C LEU A 5 -6.28 -30.72 27.04
N LEU A 6 -6.09 -30.53 25.74
CA LEU A 6 -4.79 -30.69 25.11
C LEU A 6 -3.88 -29.60 25.68
N SER A 7 -3.02 -29.98 26.62
CA SER A 7 -1.85 -29.20 26.98
C SER A 7 -1.03 -28.94 25.73
N CYS A 8 -0.73 -27.68 25.41
CA CYS A 8 0.41 -27.37 24.56
C CYS A 8 1.64 -27.92 25.28
N SER A 9 2.25 -28.98 24.74
CA SER A 9 3.54 -29.45 25.22
C SER A 9 4.58 -28.35 24.99
N GLU A 10 5.37 -28.06 26.04
CA GLU A 10 6.63 -27.35 25.90
C GLU A 10 7.54 -28.20 25.01
N ASP A 11 7.78 -27.77 23.78
CA ASP A 11 8.80 -28.38 22.93
C ASP A 11 10.18 -27.80 23.33
N LEU A 12 10.68 -28.23 24.50
CA LEU A 12 12.09 -28.06 24.87
C LEU A 12 12.93 -29.01 24.01
N TYR A 13 13.45 -28.50 22.89
CA TYR A 13 14.38 -29.23 22.03
C TYR A 13 15.83 -28.94 22.48
N GLU A 14 16.42 -29.85 23.25
CA GLU A 14 17.87 -29.92 23.49
C GLU A 14 18.40 -31.22 22.87
N GLU A 15 19.19 -31.13 21.79
CA GLU A 15 19.92 -32.28 21.25
C GLU A 15 21.41 -31.95 21.02
N ASN A 16 22.29 -32.86 21.42
CA ASN A 16 23.74 -32.79 21.24
C ASN A 16 24.16 -33.48 19.93
N ILE A 17 25.07 -32.86 19.17
CA ILE A 17 25.61 -33.38 17.90
C ILE A 17 26.98 -34.05 18.11
N ASP A 18 27.23 -35.16 17.39
CA ASP A 18 28.59 -35.54 16.98
C ASP A 18 28.60 -36.15 15.56
N ALA A 19 29.39 -35.52 14.67
CA ALA A 19 30.27 -36.10 13.62
C ALA A 19 30.42 -35.15 12.41
N SER A 20 31.69 -34.92 12.04
CA SER A 20 32.27 -34.33 10.82
C SER A 20 32.26 -32.80 10.51
N ILE A 21 31.51 -31.92 11.19
CA ILE A 21 31.60 -30.44 10.93
C ILE A 21 31.84 -29.61 12.22
N GLY A 22 32.08 -30.28 13.36
CA GLY A 22 32.05 -29.63 14.67
C GLY A 22 30.62 -29.52 15.21
N LYS A 23 30.48 -29.46 16.53
CA LYS A 23 29.18 -29.63 17.21
C LYS A 23 28.34 -28.36 17.05
N ALA A 24 27.47 -28.32 16.03
CA ALA A 24 26.37 -27.35 15.99
C ALA A 24 25.29 -27.76 17.00
N THR A 25 24.58 -26.82 17.60
CA THR A 25 23.34 -27.08 18.36
C THR A 25 22.39 -25.93 18.08
N ILE A 26 21.11 -26.23 17.90
CA ILE A 26 20.08 -25.22 17.69
C ILE A 26 19.07 -25.36 18.83
N THR A 27 18.77 -24.23 19.47
CA THR A 27 17.69 -24.13 20.44
C THR A 27 16.73 -23.06 19.95
N GLU A 28 15.44 -23.35 20.02
CA GLU A 28 14.37 -22.41 19.69
C GLU A 28 13.57 -22.09 20.95
N MET A 29 13.39 -20.81 21.25
CA MET A 29 12.71 -20.35 22.47
C MET A 29 12.02 -19.02 22.23
N LYS A 30 10.89 -18.76 22.91
CA LYS A 30 10.23 -17.46 22.83
C LYS A 30 11.17 -16.34 23.31
N PHE A 31 11.12 -15.18 22.64
CA PHE A 31 11.98 -14.04 22.97
C PHE A 31 11.93 -13.65 24.46
N GLU A 32 10.73 -13.48 25.03
CA GLU A 32 10.55 -13.11 26.44
C GLU A 32 11.09 -14.18 27.41
N GLU A 33 10.97 -15.46 27.03
CA GLU A 33 11.45 -16.57 27.84
C GLU A 33 12.98 -16.64 27.84
N LEU A 34 13.60 -16.50 26.66
CA LEU A 34 15.06 -16.49 26.53
C LEU A 34 15.66 -15.26 27.22
N LEU A 35 15.00 -14.10 27.12
CA LEU A 35 15.39 -12.88 27.82
C LEU A 35 15.36 -13.05 29.35
N ALA A 36 14.44 -13.85 29.88
CA ALA A 36 14.33 -14.13 31.31
C ALA A 36 15.33 -15.21 31.79
N LYS A 37 15.63 -16.21 30.95
CA LYS A 37 16.45 -17.38 31.32
C LYS A 37 17.94 -17.23 31.00
N ASP A 38 18.31 -16.46 29.99
CA ASP A 38 19.70 -16.32 29.51
C ASP A 38 20.21 -14.89 29.73
N SER A 39 20.97 -14.69 30.82
CA SER A 39 21.52 -13.38 31.18
C SER A 39 22.47 -12.82 30.11
N LYS A 40 23.17 -13.68 29.38
CA LYS A 40 24.07 -13.23 28.31
C LYS A 40 23.28 -12.73 27.11
N PHE A 41 22.23 -13.45 26.72
CA PHE A 41 21.32 -12.99 25.67
C PHE A 41 20.70 -11.63 26.04
N LYS A 42 20.24 -11.48 27.29
CA LYS A 42 19.73 -10.20 27.79
C LYS A 42 20.74 -9.07 27.64
N ASP A 43 21.98 -9.27 28.10
CA ASP A 43 23.04 -8.26 27.99
C ASP A 43 23.34 -7.89 26.53
N LEU A 44 23.32 -8.85 25.62
CA LEU A 44 23.55 -8.63 24.19
C LEU A 44 22.40 -7.82 23.55
N VAL A 45 21.16 -8.15 23.86
CA VAL A 45 20.00 -7.43 23.35
C VAL A 45 19.93 -6.00 23.93
N GLU A 46 20.30 -5.81 25.20
CA GLU A 46 20.41 -4.47 25.82
C GLU A 46 21.47 -3.60 25.13
N LYS A 47 22.52 -4.21 24.56
CA LYS A 47 23.50 -3.47 23.73
C LYS A 47 22.94 -3.02 22.39
N VAL A 48 21.88 -3.66 21.87
CA VAL A 48 21.19 -3.26 20.64
C VAL A 48 20.18 -2.13 20.91
N GLY A 49 19.41 -2.22 22.00
CA GLY A 49 18.29 -1.32 22.30
C GLY A 49 18.50 -0.25 23.38
N GLY A 50 19.63 -0.27 24.10
CA GLY A 50 19.83 0.53 25.31
C GLY A 50 19.10 -0.03 26.55
N ASN A 51 19.31 0.59 27.73
CA ASN A 51 18.83 0.14 29.06
C ASN A 51 17.29 0.07 29.26
N LEU A 52 16.51 0.06 28.20
CA LEU A 52 15.06 -0.02 28.23
C LEU A 52 14.65 -1.34 27.60
N ILE A 53 14.68 -2.44 28.36
CA ILE A 53 13.97 -3.68 28.00
C ILE A 53 12.99 -3.98 29.13
N THR A 54 11.86 -3.28 29.14
CA THR A 54 10.79 -3.61 30.10
C THR A 54 9.41 -3.83 29.49
N LYS A 55 9.16 -3.51 28.21
CA LYS A 55 7.93 -3.89 27.46
C LYS A 55 8.20 -3.87 25.95
N LYS A 56 7.37 -4.55 25.13
CA LYS A 56 7.32 -4.53 23.64
C LYS A 56 7.64 -3.19 22.94
N ASN A 57 7.50 -2.06 23.63
CA ASN A 57 7.71 -0.71 23.13
C ASN A 57 9.13 -0.14 23.30
N ALA A 58 10.08 -0.91 23.83
CA ALA A 58 11.31 -0.33 24.35
C ALA A 58 12.47 -0.20 23.32
N PHE A 59 12.44 -0.99 22.23
CA PHE A 59 13.33 -0.81 21.06
C PHE A 59 12.96 0.39 20.16
N LYS A 60 11.81 1.01 20.41
CA LYS A 60 11.17 2.06 19.60
C LYS A 60 11.97 3.38 19.53
N ILE A 61 12.96 3.59 20.41
CA ILE A 61 13.58 4.90 20.64
C ILE A 61 15.00 5.03 20.04
N GLN A 62 15.74 3.94 19.81
CA GLN A 62 17.14 4.02 19.33
C GLN A 62 17.35 3.51 17.90
N ASN A 63 16.58 2.52 17.44
CA ASN A 63 16.65 1.98 16.08
C ASN A 63 15.31 2.17 15.35
N ASP A 64 15.33 2.19 14.02
CA ASP A 64 14.14 2.36 13.17
C ASP A 64 13.30 1.08 13.02
N PHE A 65 13.55 0.07 13.86
CA PHE A 65 12.89 -1.23 13.87
C PHE A 65 12.53 -1.71 15.29
N ILE A 66 11.62 -2.67 15.37
CA ILE A 66 11.25 -3.42 16.57
C ILE A 66 11.64 -4.90 16.39
N ILE A 67 12.10 -5.54 17.46
CA ILE A 67 12.25 -7.01 17.50
C ILE A 67 10.86 -7.61 17.75
N THR A 68 10.46 -8.56 16.91
CA THR A 68 9.18 -9.26 17.04
C THR A 68 9.18 -10.17 18.28
N ASN A 69 7.99 -10.55 18.78
CA ASN A 69 7.89 -11.48 19.90
C ASN A 69 7.84 -12.95 19.45
N ASP A 70 8.36 -13.25 18.26
CA ASP A 70 8.47 -14.59 17.72
C ASP A 70 9.60 -15.37 18.43
N ASN A 71 9.75 -16.64 18.06
CA ASN A 71 10.83 -17.46 18.58
C ASN A 71 12.20 -16.94 18.12
N VAL A 72 13.17 -17.05 19.02
CA VAL A 72 14.59 -16.81 18.78
C VAL A 72 15.26 -18.13 18.47
N LYS A 73 16.06 -18.20 17.41
CA LYS A 73 16.93 -19.35 17.15
C LYS A 73 18.33 -19.05 17.66
N LYS A 74 18.76 -19.83 18.66
CA LYS A 74 20.11 -19.83 19.22
C LYS A 74 20.91 -20.96 18.57
N ILE A 75 22.00 -20.61 17.91
CA ILE A 75 22.91 -21.54 17.24
C ILE A 75 24.22 -21.53 18.00
N LYS A 76 24.72 -22.68 18.42
CA LYS A 76 26.07 -22.82 18.94
C LYS A 76 26.85 -23.75 18.04
N LEU A 77 27.83 -23.23 17.31
CA LEU A 77 28.73 -24.00 16.44
C LEU A 77 30.17 -23.73 16.87
N ASN A 78 30.89 -24.78 17.27
CA ASN A 78 32.26 -24.66 17.76
C ASN A 78 32.37 -23.63 18.90
N ASN A 79 33.09 -22.53 18.67
CA ASN A 79 33.32 -21.45 19.62
C ASN A 79 32.40 -20.23 19.37
N ILE A 80 31.40 -20.38 18.51
CA ILE A 80 30.49 -19.31 18.10
C ILE A 80 29.10 -19.59 18.67
N ILE A 81 28.49 -18.56 19.27
CA ILE A 81 27.08 -18.54 19.62
C ILE A 81 26.41 -17.43 18.81
N SER A 82 25.37 -17.75 18.06
CA SER A 82 24.59 -16.80 17.25
C SER A 82 23.13 -16.84 17.66
N TYR A 83 22.50 -15.67 17.69
CA TYR A 83 21.08 -15.49 17.98
C TYR A 83 20.45 -14.80 16.78
N THR A 84 19.46 -15.44 16.16
CA THR A 84 18.68 -14.85 15.08
C THR A 84 17.28 -14.50 15.58
N MET A 85 16.80 -13.30 15.25
CA MET A 85 15.49 -12.77 15.65
C MET A 85 14.83 -12.05 14.47
N ALA A 86 13.52 -12.23 14.27
CA ALA A 86 12.79 -11.45 13.27
C ALA A 86 12.56 -10.00 13.74
N ILE A 87 12.73 -9.03 12.83
CA ILE A 87 12.52 -7.60 13.11
C ILE A 87 11.52 -6.98 12.13
N LYS A 88 10.93 -5.84 12.52
CA LYS A 88 10.00 -5.05 11.69
C LYS A 88 10.38 -3.58 11.72
N ARG A 89 10.46 -2.92 10.56
CA ARG A 89 10.69 -1.47 10.48
C ARG A 89 9.42 -0.68 10.75
N ASN A 90 9.58 0.50 11.34
CA ASN A 90 8.46 1.39 11.68
C ASN A 90 7.78 2.02 10.45
N ASN A 91 8.53 2.23 9.37
CA ASN A 91 8.03 2.76 8.10
C ASN A 91 8.12 1.64 7.06
N VAL A 92 7.02 0.97 6.78
CA VAL A 92 7.00 -0.17 5.86
C VAL A 92 6.89 0.35 4.43
N SER A 93 8.03 0.44 3.74
CA SER A 93 8.08 0.70 2.30
C SER A 93 8.44 -0.54 1.48
N ASP A 94 8.72 -1.66 2.14
CA ASP A 94 9.16 -2.91 1.54
C ASP A 94 8.43 -4.09 2.19
N ASN A 95 7.31 -4.49 1.58
CA ASN A 95 6.48 -5.62 2.01
C ASN A 95 6.90 -6.95 1.39
N LEU A 96 7.89 -6.92 0.50
CA LEU A 96 8.35 -8.08 -0.25
C LEU A 96 9.49 -8.79 0.46
N SER A 97 10.19 -8.11 1.36
CA SER A 97 11.32 -8.65 2.11
C SER A 97 10.99 -8.90 3.58
N PHE A 98 11.78 -9.75 4.22
CA PHE A 98 11.81 -9.87 5.67
C PHE A 98 13.22 -9.62 6.19
N GLU A 99 13.31 -9.11 7.41
CA GLU A 99 14.58 -8.77 8.03
C GLU A 99 14.78 -9.57 9.32
N ASN A 100 16.01 -9.99 9.56
CA ASN A 100 16.43 -10.61 10.80
C ASN A 100 17.59 -9.84 11.43
N LEU A 101 17.50 -9.61 12.73
CA LEU A 101 18.62 -9.22 13.54
C LEU A 101 19.40 -10.48 13.93
N VAL A 102 20.69 -10.50 13.63
CA VAL A 102 21.61 -11.54 14.04
C VAL A 102 22.64 -10.95 15.00
N ILE A 103 22.79 -11.56 16.17
CA ILE A 103 23.83 -11.20 17.15
C ILE A 103 24.73 -12.42 17.34
N GLN A 104 26.03 -12.25 17.11
CA GLN A 104 27.00 -13.33 17.19
C GLN A 104 28.10 -13.01 18.20
N GLU A 105 28.45 -13.99 19.03
CA GLU A 105 29.55 -13.98 19.97
C GLU A 105 30.54 -15.09 19.61
N GLU A 106 31.82 -14.78 19.61
CA GLU A 106 32.91 -15.74 19.43
C GLU A 106 33.86 -15.62 20.63
N ILE A 107 34.36 -16.77 21.12
CA ILE A 107 35.22 -16.82 22.31
C ILE A 107 36.40 -15.83 22.17
N ASN A 108 36.60 -14.99 23.20
CA ASN A 108 37.65 -13.98 23.29
C ASN A 108 37.54 -12.80 22.30
N THR A 109 36.37 -12.59 21.67
CA THR A 109 36.13 -11.43 20.80
C THR A 109 34.92 -10.62 21.26
N ASN A 110 34.88 -9.34 20.87
CA ASN A 110 33.70 -8.52 21.06
C ASN A 110 32.54 -9.04 20.19
N PRO A 111 31.30 -9.06 20.70
CA PRO A 111 30.16 -9.51 19.93
C PRO A 111 29.93 -8.63 18.70
N ARG A 112 29.28 -9.20 17.69
CA ARG A 112 28.89 -8.54 16.44
C ARG A 112 27.39 -8.57 16.29
N ALA A 113 26.81 -7.57 15.63
CA ALA A 113 25.39 -7.54 15.35
C ALA A 113 25.10 -6.89 13.99
N TYR A 114 24.24 -7.53 13.21
CA TYR A 114 23.91 -7.14 11.84
C TYR A 114 22.46 -7.48 11.50
N ILE A 115 21.92 -6.79 10.51
CA ILE A 115 20.59 -7.02 9.94
C ILE A 115 20.76 -7.76 8.62
N LEU A 116 20.19 -8.96 8.51
CA LEU A 116 20.04 -9.66 7.25
C LEU A 116 18.66 -9.34 6.67
N LYS A 117 18.64 -8.75 5.48
CA LYS A 117 17.43 -8.51 4.69
C LYS A 117 17.35 -9.56 3.58
N TYR A 118 16.26 -10.32 3.60
CA TYR A 118 15.97 -11.38 2.64
C TYR A 118 14.96 -10.86 1.64
N ILE A 119 15.34 -10.79 0.37
CA ILE A 119 14.53 -10.29 -0.75
C ILE A 119 14.17 -11.50 -1.63
N PRO A 120 13.03 -12.15 -1.38
CA PRO A 120 12.61 -13.35 -2.09
C PRO A 120 12.24 -13.05 -3.53
N ASN A 121 12.72 -13.89 -4.43
CA ASN A 121 12.11 -14.12 -5.73
C ASN A 121 11.05 -15.22 -5.62
N ASN A 122 11.29 -16.22 -4.77
CA ASN A 122 10.40 -17.35 -4.52
C ASN A 122 10.50 -17.80 -3.06
N ILE A 123 9.36 -18.14 -2.46
CA ILE A 123 9.26 -18.68 -1.11
C ILE A 123 8.31 -19.88 -1.13
N ILE A 124 8.78 -20.98 -0.53
CA ILE A 124 7.99 -22.19 -0.34
C ILE A 124 7.69 -22.30 1.15
N LEU A 125 6.39 -22.27 1.49
CA LEU A 125 5.90 -22.32 2.87
C LEU A 125 4.97 -23.51 3.07
N SER A 126 5.17 -24.25 4.15
CA SER A 126 4.22 -25.25 4.66
C SER A 126 3.91 -24.96 6.12
N GLU A 127 2.62 -24.82 6.45
CA GLU A 127 2.11 -24.61 7.82
C GLU A 127 2.88 -23.57 8.66
N GLY A 128 3.32 -22.47 8.05
CA GLY A 128 4.04 -21.38 8.73
C GLY A 128 5.56 -21.59 8.83
N GLN A 129 6.11 -22.70 8.35
CA GLN A 129 7.55 -22.89 8.18
C GLN A 129 8.02 -22.54 6.77
N LEU A 130 9.09 -21.76 6.70
CA LEU A 130 9.86 -21.56 5.47
C LEU A 130 10.54 -22.88 5.12
N LEU A 131 10.01 -23.55 4.10
CA LEU A 131 10.65 -24.73 3.52
C LEU A 131 11.82 -24.26 2.65
N ASN A 132 11.60 -23.34 1.73
CA ASN A 132 12.71 -22.85 0.92
C ASN A 132 12.52 -21.38 0.55
N PHE A 133 13.63 -20.72 0.27
CA PHE A 133 13.69 -19.36 -0.22
C PHE A 133 14.74 -19.28 -1.33
N GLU A 134 14.35 -18.66 -2.43
CA GLU A 134 15.26 -18.22 -3.48
C GLU A 134 15.19 -16.70 -3.56
N GLY A 135 16.34 -16.03 -3.60
CA GLY A 135 16.35 -14.57 -3.63
C GLY A 135 17.69 -13.96 -3.26
N LYS A 136 17.69 -12.65 -3.14
CA LYS A 136 18.88 -11.86 -2.75
C LYS A 136 18.92 -11.71 -1.23
N ILE A 137 20.12 -11.71 -0.67
CA ILE A 137 20.35 -11.44 0.75
C ILE A 137 21.27 -10.24 0.85
N GLN A 138 20.89 -9.27 1.67
CA GLN A 138 21.69 -8.10 2.01
C GLN A 138 22.00 -8.10 3.50
N MET A 139 23.23 -7.74 3.87
CA MET A 139 23.66 -7.55 5.24
C MET A 139 23.93 -6.07 5.48
N ASN A 140 23.22 -5.49 6.45
CA ASN A 140 23.41 -4.11 6.89
C ASN A 140 23.90 -4.10 8.35
N ARG A 141 24.81 -3.19 8.67
CA ARG A 141 25.33 -2.99 10.03
C ARG A 141 24.37 -2.16 10.86
N LEU A 142 24.44 -2.38 12.18
CA LEU A 142 23.78 -1.49 13.15
C LEU A 142 24.61 -0.23 13.35
N GLU A 143 24.35 0.81 12.56
CA GLU A 143 25.06 2.10 12.62
C GLU A 143 25.00 2.77 14.02
N LYS A 144 23.94 2.50 14.78
CA LYS A 144 23.67 3.14 16.09
C LYS A 144 24.08 2.29 17.30
N ALA A 145 24.74 1.14 17.10
CA ALA A 145 25.15 0.24 18.18
C ALA A 145 26.69 0.17 18.30
N PRO A 146 27.36 1.21 18.82
CA PRO A 146 28.84 1.32 18.85
C PRO A 146 29.52 0.27 19.74
N LYS A 147 28.74 -0.49 20.52
CA LYS A 147 29.21 -1.54 21.44
C LYS A 147 29.47 -2.88 20.73
N PHE A 148 29.13 -3.02 19.45
CA PHE A 148 29.45 -4.20 18.66
C PHE A 148 30.68 -3.96 17.80
N ASN A 149 31.55 -4.97 17.69
CA ASN A 149 32.75 -4.89 16.85
C ASN A 149 32.41 -5.17 15.39
N ASN A 150 31.58 -4.30 14.83
CA ASN A 150 31.30 -4.27 13.41
C ASN A 150 32.53 -3.60 12.77
N ASN A 151 33.48 -4.39 12.26
CA ASN A 151 34.71 -3.91 11.62
C ASN A 151 34.42 -2.65 10.78
N LYS A 152 35.22 -1.59 10.88
CA LYS A 152 35.07 -0.38 10.04
C LYS A 152 34.97 -0.77 8.55
N PRO A 153 34.25 0.01 7.71
CA PRO A 153 34.20 -0.25 6.28
C PRO A 153 35.64 -0.41 5.79
N GLN A 154 35.97 -1.60 5.30
CA GLN A 154 37.16 -1.72 4.48
C GLN A 154 36.86 -0.84 3.27
N ASN A 155 37.75 0.08 2.90
CA ASN A 155 37.61 0.89 1.68
C ASN A 155 37.68 -0.05 0.47
N ARG A 156 36.59 -0.77 0.21
CA ARG A 156 36.42 -1.71 -0.90
C ARG A 156 35.92 -0.88 -2.07
N THR A 157 36.71 -0.86 -3.14
CA THR A 157 36.55 0.08 -4.26
C THR A 157 35.96 -0.58 -5.50
N THR A 158 35.71 -1.90 -5.45
CA THR A 158 35.13 -2.68 -6.56
C THR A 158 33.88 -3.45 -6.12
N GLU A 159 32.89 -3.58 -7.01
CA GLU A 159 31.66 -4.37 -6.74
C GLU A 159 31.97 -5.83 -6.38
N SER A 160 33.05 -6.42 -6.92
CA SER A 160 33.49 -7.79 -6.60
C SER A 160 33.87 -7.99 -5.13
N GLU A 161 34.19 -6.91 -4.41
CA GLU A 161 34.57 -6.93 -3.00
C GLU A 161 33.37 -6.67 -2.07
N CYS A 162 32.20 -6.31 -2.58
CA CYS A 162 31.03 -5.92 -1.79
C CYS A 162 30.21 -7.07 -1.19
N PHE A 163 30.87 -8.21 -0.94
CA PHE A 163 30.20 -9.42 -0.46
C PHE A 163 30.92 -10.03 0.75
N VAL A 164 30.12 -10.73 1.56
CA VAL A 164 30.58 -11.64 2.61
C VAL A 164 29.90 -13.00 2.42
N TYR A 165 30.52 -14.05 2.94
CA TYR A 165 29.90 -15.37 3.00
C TYR A 165 29.23 -15.56 4.36
N VAL A 166 27.98 -15.99 4.35
CA VAL A 166 27.19 -16.30 5.56
C VAL A 166 26.82 -17.76 5.53
N ASP A 167 27.14 -18.48 6.60
CA ASP A 167 26.75 -19.85 6.82
C ASP A 167 25.32 -19.89 7.36
N GLN A 168 24.43 -20.49 6.60
CA GLN A 168 23.05 -20.76 7.03
C GLN A 168 22.92 -22.22 7.42
N LEU A 169 22.25 -22.50 8.53
CA LEU A 169 21.98 -23.87 8.94
C LEU A 169 20.63 -24.33 8.34
N TRP A 170 20.64 -25.49 7.70
CA TRP A 170 19.52 -26.08 6.95
C TRP A 170 19.30 -27.54 7.35
N CYS A 171 18.15 -28.09 6.98
CA CYS A 171 17.77 -29.47 7.21
C CYS A 171 17.41 -30.18 5.90
N SER A 172 17.96 -31.37 5.65
CA SER A 172 17.63 -32.22 4.50
C SER A 172 16.56 -33.28 4.81
N ALA A 173 16.02 -33.32 6.02
CA ALA A 173 14.97 -34.27 6.38
C ALA A 173 13.70 -33.98 5.55
N PRO A 174 12.95 -35.02 5.13
CA PRO A 174 11.64 -34.81 4.55
C PRO A 174 10.72 -34.10 5.55
N TYR A 175 10.00 -33.09 5.10
CA TYR A 175 9.05 -32.35 5.91
C TYR A 175 7.65 -32.41 5.31
N GLN A 176 6.69 -32.98 6.05
CA GLN A 176 5.28 -33.06 5.66
C GLN A 176 5.04 -33.55 4.22
N GLY A 177 5.81 -34.55 3.78
CA GLY A 177 5.69 -35.14 2.43
C GLY A 177 6.47 -34.42 1.33
N SER A 178 7.16 -33.30 1.64
CA SER A 178 8.12 -32.65 0.76
C SER A 178 9.52 -33.26 0.93
N THR A 179 10.24 -33.45 -0.18
CA THR A 179 11.68 -33.80 -0.19
C THR A 179 12.58 -32.56 -0.23
N GLN A 180 12.01 -31.35 -0.22
CA GLN A 180 12.80 -30.14 -0.21
C GLN A 180 13.47 -29.94 1.14
N HIS A 181 14.70 -29.44 1.10
CA HIS A 181 15.42 -29.04 2.30
C HIS A 181 14.69 -27.85 2.94
N HIS A 182 14.67 -27.81 4.27
CA HIS A 182 13.91 -26.84 5.04
C HIS A 182 14.74 -26.19 6.15
N LEU A 183 14.21 -25.11 6.74
CA LEU A 183 14.83 -24.54 7.92
C LEU A 183 14.81 -25.52 9.11
N PRO A 184 15.87 -25.58 9.92
CA PRO A 184 15.90 -26.45 11.10
C PRO A 184 14.77 -26.15 12.08
N GLY A 185 14.07 -27.18 12.52
CA GLY A 185 12.97 -27.14 13.49
C GLY A 185 12.74 -28.52 14.12
N ALA A 186 11.65 -28.69 14.87
CA ALA A 186 11.38 -29.91 15.68
C ALA A 186 11.39 -31.24 14.89
N SER A 187 11.15 -31.19 13.58
CA SER A 187 11.17 -32.34 12.66
C SER A 187 12.58 -32.72 12.18
N CYS A 188 13.57 -31.86 12.38
CA CYS A 188 14.91 -32.05 11.85
C CYS A 188 15.75 -32.88 12.81
N LYS A 189 16.31 -34.00 12.33
CA LYS A 189 17.29 -34.75 13.10
C LYS A 189 18.69 -34.17 12.91
N VAL A 190 19.53 -34.35 13.92
CA VAL A 190 20.96 -34.01 13.85
C VAL A 190 21.65 -34.53 12.58
N SER A 191 21.38 -35.77 12.19
CA SER A 191 21.99 -36.40 11.01
C SER A 191 21.59 -35.77 9.67
N THR A 192 20.56 -34.92 9.67
CA THR A 192 20.02 -34.24 8.48
C THR A 192 20.32 -32.73 8.48
N LEU A 193 21.00 -32.22 9.51
CA LEU A 193 21.44 -30.82 9.55
C LEU A 193 22.69 -30.63 8.68
N TYR A 194 22.74 -29.53 7.94
CA TYR A 194 23.90 -29.17 7.13
C TYR A 194 24.05 -27.65 7.01
N ILE A 195 25.28 -27.22 6.74
CA ILE A 195 25.61 -25.80 6.52
C ILE A 195 25.50 -25.50 5.02
N ARG A 196 24.79 -24.41 4.70
CA ARG A 196 24.71 -23.81 3.38
C ARG A 196 25.37 -22.44 3.43
N THR A 197 26.55 -22.33 2.82
CA THR A 197 27.24 -21.03 2.69
C THR A 197 26.61 -20.23 1.55
N VAL A 198 26.18 -19.00 1.85
CA VAL A 198 25.55 -18.09 0.88
C VAL A 198 26.35 -16.81 0.73
N LYS A 199 26.46 -16.31 -0.50
CA LYS A 199 27.08 -15.02 -0.81
C LYS A 199 26.09 -13.89 -0.54
N VAL A 200 26.45 -12.95 0.33
CA VAL A 200 25.58 -11.87 0.83
C VAL A 200 26.17 -10.51 0.48
N LEU A 201 25.37 -9.63 -0.09
CA LEU A 201 25.75 -8.24 -0.39
C LEU A 201 25.89 -7.42 0.90
N THR A 202 26.92 -6.58 0.99
CA THR A 202 27.11 -5.62 2.10
C THR A 202 27.12 -4.18 1.57
N PRO A 203 25.96 -3.57 1.29
CA PRO A 203 25.88 -2.27 0.64
C PRO A 203 26.58 -1.14 1.41
N ASP A 204 26.56 -1.22 2.74
CA ASP A 204 27.14 -0.25 3.66
C ASP A 204 28.68 -0.33 3.82
N ALA A 205 29.28 -1.42 3.35
CA ALA A 205 30.72 -1.61 3.32
C ALA A 205 31.34 -1.20 1.96
N CYS A 206 30.50 -0.91 0.97
CA CYS A 206 30.92 -0.37 -0.32
C CYS A 206 31.08 1.15 -0.19
N GLY A 207 32.25 1.69 -0.53
CA GLY A 207 32.42 3.14 -0.59
C GLY A 207 31.44 3.74 -1.61
N SER A 208 30.74 4.81 -1.25
CA SER A 208 29.88 5.56 -2.19
C SER A 208 30.70 6.03 -3.39
N THR A 209 30.63 5.30 -4.50
CA THR A 209 30.96 5.84 -5.81
C THR A 209 29.75 6.60 -6.30
N GLY A 210 29.79 7.92 -6.14
CA GLY A 210 28.90 8.79 -6.91
C GLY A 210 29.13 8.54 -8.40
N GLY A 211 28.07 8.25 -9.14
CA GLY A 211 28.12 8.12 -10.59
C GLY A 211 27.00 7.25 -11.13
N GLY A 212 25.98 7.88 -11.70
CA GLY A 212 24.95 7.20 -12.47
C GLY A 212 25.56 6.44 -13.64
N GLY A 213 25.06 5.23 -13.89
CA GLY A 213 25.49 4.39 -14.99
C GLY A 213 24.75 3.06 -14.98
N THR A 214 23.63 3.02 -15.69
CA THR A 214 23.04 1.79 -16.22
C THR A 214 24.08 0.96 -16.94
N SER A 215 24.31 -0.28 -16.49
CA SER A 215 24.73 -1.36 -17.37
C SER A 215 24.23 -2.69 -16.81
N GLY A 216 23.44 -3.38 -17.64
CA GLY A 216 22.98 -4.72 -17.34
C GLY A 216 24.14 -5.68 -17.34
N SER A 217 24.26 -6.44 -16.26
CA SER A 217 24.89 -7.76 -16.29
C SER A 217 23.93 -8.71 -15.61
N THR A 218 23.24 -9.50 -16.44
CA THR A 218 22.52 -10.70 -16.04
C THR A 218 23.55 -11.75 -15.61
N GLY A 219 24.10 -11.60 -14.40
CA GLY A 219 24.85 -12.63 -13.70
C GLY A 219 23.87 -13.62 -13.08
N SER A 220 23.26 -14.45 -13.92
CA SER A 220 22.45 -15.60 -13.55
C SER A 220 23.38 -16.76 -13.12
N ASP A 221 24.11 -16.59 -12.03
CA ASP A 221 24.90 -17.68 -11.43
C ASP A 221 24.29 -18.05 -10.08
N GLY A 222 23.16 -18.73 -10.18
CA GLY A 222 22.41 -19.31 -9.08
C GLY A 222 21.64 -20.53 -9.56
N GLY A 223 22.28 -21.35 -10.39
CA GLY A 223 21.78 -22.69 -10.65
C GLY A 223 21.78 -23.48 -9.35
N PHE A 224 20.60 -23.88 -8.89
CA PHE A 224 20.42 -24.74 -7.72
C PHE A 224 20.89 -26.16 -8.06
N GLY A 225 22.17 -26.43 -7.85
CA GLY A 225 22.73 -27.78 -7.90
C GLY A 225 22.51 -28.50 -6.56
N ASP A 226 21.76 -29.60 -6.61
CA ASP A 226 21.66 -30.59 -5.53
C ASP A 226 23.04 -31.27 -5.34
N PRO A 227 23.68 -31.20 -4.14
CA PRO A 227 24.94 -31.89 -3.90
C PRO A 227 24.78 -33.42 -3.76
N TYR A 228 23.54 -33.93 -3.70
CA TYR A 228 23.24 -35.34 -3.41
C TYR A 228 22.32 -36.01 -4.43
N GLY A 229 22.16 -35.41 -5.62
CA GLY A 229 21.40 -35.99 -6.72
C GLY A 229 22.05 -37.28 -7.23
N ILE A 230 21.53 -38.43 -6.81
CA ILE A 230 21.92 -39.74 -7.35
C ILE A 230 21.28 -39.88 -8.74
N GLY A 231 21.99 -39.48 -9.80
CA GLY A 231 21.55 -39.77 -11.16
C GLY A 231 22.32 -39.08 -12.28
N GLY A 232 23.16 -39.85 -12.98
CA GLY A 232 23.52 -39.61 -14.38
C GLY A 232 24.87 -38.93 -14.61
N GLY A 233 25.84 -39.72 -15.06
CA GLY A 233 27.22 -39.31 -15.30
C GLY A 233 27.39 -38.19 -16.34
N GLY A 234 28.08 -37.15 -15.91
CA GLY A 234 28.72 -36.12 -16.74
C GLY A 234 29.81 -35.49 -15.87
N GLY A 235 31.05 -35.49 -16.34
CA GLY A 235 32.23 -35.15 -15.54
C GLY A 235 32.11 -33.77 -14.88
N TYR A 236 32.24 -33.75 -13.55
CA TYR A 236 32.33 -32.54 -12.75
C TYR A 236 33.74 -31.95 -12.90
N ASP A 237 33.81 -30.72 -13.41
CA ASP A 237 35.00 -29.88 -13.25
C ASP A 237 35.05 -29.44 -11.77
N ASN A 238 36.10 -29.85 -11.09
CA ASN A 238 36.25 -29.75 -9.64
C ASN A 238 36.91 -28.42 -9.24
N SER A 239 36.50 -27.31 -9.88
CA SER A 239 37.17 -26.01 -9.79
C SER A 239 36.47 -24.99 -8.88
N ASP A 240 35.27 -25.29 -8.37
CA ASP A 240 34.49 -24.37 -7.51
C ASP A 240 34.43 -24.74 -6.02
N TYR A 241 35.13 -25.80 -5.60
CA TYR A 241 35.52 -25.92 -4.19
C TYR A 241 36.82 -25.14 -3.98
N PRO A 242 36.91 -24.21 -3.01
CA PRO A 242 38.21 -23.70 -2.62
C PRO A 242 39.07 -24.90 -2.20
N THR A 243 40.14 -25.15 -2.95
CA THR A 243 41.12 -26.17 -2.63
C THR A 243 41.66 -25.92 -1.23
N GLU A 244 41.89 -27.00 -0.46
CA GLU A 244 42.28 -27.00 0.97
C GLU A 244 43.49 -26.12 1.34
N ASP A 245 44.19 -25.55 0.37
CA ASP A 245 45.43 -24.78 0.55
C ASP A 245 45.23 -23.25 0.70
N ALA A 246 43.99 -22.74 0.79
CA ALA A 246 43.71 -21.30 0.97
C ALA A 246 43.33 -20.89 2.42
N TYR A 247 43.53 -21.76 3.42
CA TYR A 247 43.29 -21.46 4.84
C TYR A 247 44.45 -20.68 5.48
N THR A 248 44.73 -19.48 4.99
CA THR A 248 45.59 -18.53 5.72
C THR A 248 44.95 -17.14 5.68
N GLU A 249 44.68 -16.61 6.88
CA GLU A 249 44.21 -15.25 7.23
C GLU A 249 42.68 -15.07 7.48
N ASN A 250 42.28 -15.19 8.76
CA ASN A 250 41.12 -14.54 9.40
C ASN A 250 39.82 -14.38 8.57
N TYR A 251 39.29 -15.47 8.02
CA TYR A 251 37.90 -15.45 7.53
C TYR A 251 36.93 -15.33 8.71
N GLN A 252 36.23 -14.21 8.79
CA GLN A 252 35.17 -14.00 9.76
C GLN A 252 33.96 -14.89 9.39
N GLN A 253 33.71 -15.93 10.18
CA GLN A 253 32.55 -16.79 10.00
C GLN A 253 31.28 -16.07 10.50
N TYR A 254 30.27 -15.95 9.65
CA TYR A 254 28.94 -15.44 10.00
C TYR A 254 27.95 -16.60 9.98
N ILE A 255 27.22 -16.85 11.07
CA ILE A 255 26.26 -17.96 11.14
C ILE A 255 24.86 -17.51 11.53
N THR A 256 23.84 -18.04 10.84
CA THR A 256 22.42 -17.71 11.07
C THR A 256 21.48 -18.84 10.67
N VAL A 257 20.22 -18.73 11.07
CA VAL A 257 19.08 -19.43 10.48
C VAL A 257 18.03 -18.37 10.15
N PRO A 258 17.58 -18.24 8.89
CA PRO A 258 16.50 -17.32 8.55
C PRO A 258 15.28 -17.53 9.45
N ILE A 259 14.66 -16.46 9.92
CA ILE A 259 13.40 -16.51 10.68
C ILE A 259 12.37 -15.67 9.94
N LEU A 260 11.34 -16.34 9.44
CA LEU A 260 10.16 -15.67 8.94
C LEU A 260 9.15 -15.59 10.08
N SER A 261 8.75 -14.39 10.50
CA SER A 261 7.70 -14.24 11.51
C SER A 261 6.40 -14.84 11.01
N ALA A 262 5.57 -15.35 11.93
CA ALA A 262 4.27 -15.91 11.58
C ALA A 262 3.39 -14.89 10.85
N GLU A 263 3.43 -13.63 11.28
CA GLU A 263 2.73 -12.50 10.64
C GLU A 263 3.26 -12.21 9.22
N ASN A 264 4.59 -12.20 9.00
CA ASN A 264 5.15 -11.95 7.66
C ASN A 264 4.98 -13.14 6.72
N SER A 265 4.85 -14.37 7.25
CA SER A 265 4.75 -15.58 6.42
C SER A 265 3.50 -15.59 5.55
N PHE A 266 2.36 -15.14 6.08
CA PHE A 266 1.10 -15.10 5.35
C PHE A 266 1.10 -14.01 4.27
N ASP A 267 1.55 -12.80 4.61
CA ASP A 267 1.55 -11.67 3.68
C ASP A 267 2.59 -11.85 2.57
N ILE A 268 3.78 -12.36 2.88
CA ILE A 268 4.79 -12.65 1.85
C ILE A 268 4.32 -13.78 0.93
N LYS A 269 3.71 -14.84 1.47
CA LYS A 269 3.10 -15.92 0.65
C LYS A 269 2.06 -15.36 -0.30
N ASN A 270 1.12 -14.58 0.22
CA ASN A 270 0.02 -14.05 -0.57
C ASN A 270 0.51 -13.01 -1.58
N THR A 271 1.55 -12.25 -1.25
CA THR A 271 2.18 -11.33 -2.18
C THR A 271 2.78 -12.06 -3.37
N LEU A 272 3.48 -13.17 -3.12
CA LEU A 272 4.03 -14.01 -4.19
C LEU A 272 2.92 -14.67 -5.03
N ILE A 273 1.87 -15.19 -4.39
CA ILE A 273 0.71 -15.75 -5.08
C ILE A 273 0.06 -14.67 -5.97
N PHE A 274 -0.14 -13.47 -5.43
CA PHE A 274 -0.71 -12.36 -6.18
C PHE A 274 0.18 -11.96 -7.35
N TYR A 275 1.48 -11.77 -7.13
CA TYR A 275 2.45 -11.48 -8.19
C TYR A 275 2.45 -12.53 -9.30
N ASN A 276 2.45 -13.82 -8.95
CA ASN A 276 2.40 -14.92 -9.90
C ASN A 276 1.06 -15.05 -10.63
N SER A 277 -0.02 -14.48 -10.08
CA SER A 277 -1.32 -14.41 -10.75
C SER A 277 -1.40 -13.27 -11.79
N LEU A 278 -0.47 -12.31 -11.74
CA LEU A 278 -0.39 -11.22 -12.71
C LEU A 278 0.11 -11.73 -14.07
N SER A 279 -0.28 -11.06 -15.15
CA SER A 279 0.28 -11.32 -16.47
C SER A 279 1.75 -10.90 -16.54
N PHE A 280 2.49 -11.42 -17.53
CA PHE A 280 3.90 -11.06 -17.71
C PHE A 280 4.13 -9.53 -17.81
N GLN A 281 3.26 -8.82 -18.53
CA GLN A 281 3.33 -7.37 -18.66
C GLN A 281 3.09 -6.65 -17.32
N GLN A 282 2.16 -7.15 -16.52
CA GLN A 282 1.85 -6.61 -15.19
C GLN A 282 2.99 -6.88 -14.19
N GLN A 283 3.60 -8.07 -14.26
CA GLN A 283 4.79 -8.42 -13.49
C GLN A 283 5.96 -7.49 -13.82
N GLN A 284 6.21 -7.25 -15.11
CA GLN A 284 7.25 -6.31 -15.56
C GLN A 284 6.97 -4.89 -15.05
N TRP A 285 5.72 -4.42 -15.15
CA TRP A 285 5.33 -3.13 -14.59
C TRP A 285 5.58 -3.06 -13.07
N ALA A 286 5.28 -4.11 -12.32
CA ALA A 286 5.49 -4.17 -10.88
C ALA A 286 6.99 -4.10 -10.51
N ILE A 287 7.86 -4.76 -11.30
CA ILE A 287 9.31 -4.68 -11.17
C ILE A 287 9.80 -3.24 -11.42
N ASP A 288 9.30 -2.61 -12.49
CA ASP A 288 9.74 -1.27 -12.90
C ASP A 288 9.19 -0.16 -12.00
N ASN A 289 8.12 -0.43 -11.24
CA ASN A 289 7.40 0.52 -10.38
C ASN A 289 7.25 0.01 -8.94
N PRO A 290 8.35 -0.29 -8.22
CA PRO A 290 8.30 -0.98 -6.93
C PRO A 290 7.54 -0.19 -5.85
N ASN A 291 7.65 1.15 -5.83
CA ASN A 291 6.93 1.99 -4.88
C ASN A 291 5.41 1.89 -5.07
N SER A 292 4.96 1.97 -6.33
CA SER A 292 3.55 1.85 -6.70
C SER A 292 3.01 0.46 -6.40
N TYR A 293 3.78 -0.58 -6.73
CA TYR A 293 3.41 -1.95 -6.42
C TYR A 293 3.33 -2.20 -4.90
N ASN A 294 4.26 -1.65 -4.11
CA ASN A 294 4.24 -1.79 -2.65
C ASN A 294 3.01 -1.13 -2.02
N GLN A 295 2.52 -0.01 -2.56
CA GLN A 295 1.24 0.59 -2.12
C GLN A 295 0.05 -0.33 -2.40
N ILE A 296 0.06 -1.04 -3.53
CA ILE A 296 -0.95 -2.04 -3.86
C ILE A 296 -0.87 -3.22 -2.88
N ILE A 297 0.32 -3.73 -2.59
CA ILE A 297 0.50 -4.81 -1.61
C ILE A 297 0.05 -4.36 -0.22
N GLN A 298 0.38 -3.14 0.20
CA GLN A 298 -0.09 -2.63 1.49
C GLN A 298 -1.61 -2.59 1.55
N TYR A 299 -2.27 -2.15 0.48
CA TYR A 299 -3.72 -2.19 0.39
C TYR A 299 -4.28 -3.61 0.50
N GLN A 300 -3.63 -4.60 -0.13
CA GLN A 300 -4.03 -6.00 -0.02
C GLN A 300 -3.93 -6.50 1.43
N ILE A 301 -2.84 -6.17 2.12
CA ILE A 301 -2.62 -6.51 3.53
C ILE A 301 -3.70 -5.86 4.41
N ASP A 302 -3.94 -4.56 4.25
CA ASP A 302 -4.94 -3.81 5.02
C ASP A 302 -6.37 -4.36 4.83
N ASN A 303 -6.65 -4.94 3.65
CA ASN A 303 -7.92 -5.58 3.30
C ASN A 303 -7.87 -7.12 3.42
N LYS A 304 -6.88 -7.65 4.15
CA LYS A 304 -6.76 -9.09 4.48
C LYS A 304 -6.80 -10.02 3.27
N TRP A 305 -6.26 -9.57 2.13
CA TRP A 305 -6.21 -10.34 0.89
C TRP A 305 -7.58 -10.84 0.40
N SER A 306 -8.63 -10.05 0.63
CA SER A 306 -9.98 -10.30 0.13
C SER A 306 -10.01 -10.43 -1.40
N ASP A 307 -11.01 -11.12 -1.94
CA ASP A 307 -11.15 -11.26 -3.39
C ASP A 307 -11.54 -9.92 -4.03
N GLU A 308 -12.33 -9.11 -3.32
CA GLU A 308 -12.67 -7.75 -3.73
C GLU A 308 -11.42 -6.86 -3.84
N SER A 309 -10.49 -6.95 -2.87
CA SER A 309 -9.27 -6.15 -2.92
C SER A 309 -8.33 -6.61 -4.04
N LYS A 310 -8.21 -7.92 -4.30
CA LYS A 310 -7.46 -8.46 -5.46
C LYS A 310 -8.03 -7.96 -6.78
N GLU A 311 -9.35 -8.06 -6.96
CA GLU A 311 -10.01 -7.57 -8.17
C GLU A 311 -9.75 -6.08 -8.36
N PHE A 312 -9.88 -5.29 -7.29
CA PHE A 312 -9.62 -3.86 -7.30
C PHE A 312 -8.17 -3.53 -7.69
N SER A 313 -7.20 -4.23 -7.10
CA SER A 313 -5.77 -4.07 -7.44
C SER A 313 -5.49 -4.40 -8.90
N ILE A 314 -6.08 -5.46 -9.45
CA ILE A 314 -5.93 -5.83 -10.87
C ILE A 314 -6.52 -4.74 -11.78
N GLN A 315 -7.67 -4.15 -11.41
CA GLN A 315 -8.28 -3.05 -12.17
C GLN A 315 -7.44 -1.75 -12.17
N ILE A 316 -6.49 -1.60 -11.24
CA ILE A 316 -5.49 -0.51 -11.24
C ILE A 316 -4.24 -0.89 -12.04
N ILE A 317 -3.70 -2.09 -11.83
CA ILE A 317 -2.44 -2.52 -12.48
C ILE A 317 -2.64 -2.65 -14.00
N THR A 318 -3.79 -3.16 -14.43
CA THR A 318 -4.08 -3.41 -15.86
C THR A 318 -3.82 -2.17 -16.73
N PRO A 319 -4.45 -1.00 -16.49
CA PRO A 319 -4.16 0.19 -17.29
C PRO A 319 -2.72 0.68 -17.14
N LEU A 320 -2.14 0.65 -15.94
CA LEU A 320 -0.75 1.10 -15.71
C LEU A 320 0.30 0.26 -16.45
N SER A 321 0.04 -1.04 -16.56
CA SER A 321 0.90 -1.95 -17.32
C SER A 321 0.74 -1.78 -18.84
N GLY A 322 -0.43 -1.33 -19.29
CA GLY A 322 -0.78 -1.15 -20.71
C GLY A 322 -0.39 0.20 -21.30
N ASP A 323 -0.32 1.25 -20.47
CA ASP A 323 -0.01 2.62 -20.90
C ASP A 323 0.89 3.32 -19.87
N SER A 324 2.17 3.46 -20.21
CA SER A 324 3.18 4.11 -19.37
C SER A 324 2.99 5.63 -19.23
N SER A 325 2.09 6.25 -20.00
CA SER A 325 1.80 7.68 -19.90
C SER A 325 0.86 8.02 -18.75
N LEU A 326 0.13 7.04 -18.22
CA LEU A 326 -0.81 7.21 -17.12
C LEU A 326 -0.09 7.50 -15.80
N LYS A 327 -0.58 8.52 -15.07
CA LYS A 327 -0.02 8.94 -13.77
C LYS A 327 -1.03 8.73 -12.65
N ILE A 328 -1.46 7.48 -12.48
CA ILE A 328 -2.48 7.13 -11.48
C ILE A 328 -1.91 7.28 -10.06
N ASP A 329 -2.58 8.09 -9.25
CA ASP A 329 -2.43 8.16 -7.80
C ASP A 329 -3.16 6.95 -7.19
N ILE A 330 -2.38 5.95 -6.79
CA ILE A 330 -2.87 4.69 -6.25
C ILE A 330 -3.62 4.89 -4.93
N GLU A 331 -3.11 5.72 -4.03
CA GLU A 331 -3.76 5.99 -2.74
C GLU A 331 -5.13 6.64 -2.95
N SER A 332 -5.19 7.66 -3.80
CA SER A 332 -6.45 8.33 -4.13
C SER A 332 -7.42 7.39 -4.84
N SER A 333 -6.92 6.52 -5.72
CA SER A 333 -7.72 5.52 -6.42
C SER A 333 -8.40 4.55 -5.45
N PHE A 334 -7.69 4.01 -4.44
CA PHE A 334 -8.28 3.11 -3.43
C PHE A 334 -9.42 3.72 -2.60
N LYS A 335 -9.47 5.06 -2.54
CA LYS A 335 -10.46 5.84 -1.78
C LYS A 335 -11.51 6.52 -2.68
N SER A 336 -11.51 6.22 -3.97
CA SER A 336 -12.39 6.85 -4.97
C SER A 336 -13.08 5.77 -5.81
N PRO A 337 -14.21 6.09 -6.48
CA PRO A 337 -14.94 5.13 -7.30
C PRO A 337 -14.27 4.86 -8.67
N MET A 338 -13.16 5.54 -8.98
CA MET A 338 -12.41 5.48 -10.24
C MET A 338 -10.90 5.61 -10.01
N ASN A 339 -10.09 5.29 -11.02
CA ASN A 339 -8.63 5.46 -10.97
C ASN A 339 -8.29 6.94 -11.21
N ILE A 340 -7.58 7.55 -10.27
CA ILE A 340 -7.40 9.00 -10.19
C ILE A 340 -6.02 9.39 -10.69
N ASP A 341 -5.94 10.36 -11.59
CA ASP A 341 -4.73 11.11 -11.93
C ASP A 341 -4.89 12.57 -11.53
N CYS A 342 -4.17 12.99 -10.49
CA CYS A 342 -4.09 14.38 -10.04
C CYS A 342 -2.71 15.00 -10.32
N SER A 343 -1.92 14.43 -11.23
CA SER A 343 -0.55 14.85 -11.49
C SER A 343 -0.42 16.30 -11.99
N SER A 344 -1.51 16.86 -12.54
CA SER A 344 -1.59 18.26 -12.98
C SER A 344 -1.91 19.26 -11.84
N ILE A 345 -2.33 18.75 -10.67
CA ILE A 345 -2.74 19.55 -9.50
C ILE A 345 -1.83 19.22 -8.30
N PRO A 346 -0.50 19.43 -8.41
CA PRO A 346 0.39 19.17 -7.31
C PRO A 346 0.02 20.04 -6.10
N TYR A 347 0.26 19.53 -4.90
CA TYR A 347 0.17 20.35 -3.71
C TYR A 347 1.27 21.41 -3.75
N ASP A 348 0.87 22.67 -3.91
CA ASP A 348 1.76 23.81 -4.04
C ASP A 348 1.21 24.96 -3.21
N PRO A 349 1.91 25.39 -2.13
CA PRO A 349 1.42 26.45 -1.26
C PRO A 349 1.35 27.83 -1.92
N THR A 350 1.92 27.98 -3.11
CA THR A 350 1.83 29.22 -3.89
C THR A 350 0.61 29.25 -4.82
N LYS A 351 -0.13 28.13 -4.94
CA LYS A 351 -1.30 27.97 -5.79
C LYS A 351 -2.54 27.70 -4.94
N PRO A 352 -3.28 28.73 -4.49
CA PRO A 352 -4.43 28.56 -3.61
C PRO A 352 -5.52 27.68 -4.22
N GLU A 353 -5.69 27.70 -5.54
CA GLU A 353 -6.61 26.82 -6.25
C GLU A 353 -6.26 25.33 -6.11
N ASN A 354 -4.96 25.00 -6.16
CA ASN A 354 -4.49 23.63 -5.99
C ASN A 354 -4.69 23.16 -4.55
N GLN A 355 -4.40 24.03 -3.58
CA GLN A 355 -4.60 23.72 -2.17
C GLN A 355 -6.07 23.43 -1.89
N LYS A 356 -6.97 24.34 -2.32
CA LYS A 356 -8.40 24.17 -2.13
C LYS A 356 -8.91 22.90 -2.80
N PHE A 357 -8.56 22.63 -4.06
CA PHE A 357 -8.95 21.38 -4.71
C PHE A 357 -8.49 20.15 -3.92
N ASN A 358 -7.22 20.12 -3.50
CA ASN A 358 -6.66 18.98 -2.78
C ASN A 358 -7.32 18.78 -1.39
N GLU A 359 -7.67 19.85 -0.70
CA GLU A 359 -8.40 19.78 0.58
C GLU A 359 -9.82 19.21 0.41
N LEU A 360 -10.56 19.71 -0.59
CA LEU A 360 -11.91 19.24 -0.88
C LEU A 360 -11.92 17.79 -1.37
N PHE A 361 -10.98 17.43 -2.26
CA PHE A 361 -10.84 16.07 -2.76
C PHE A 361 -10.38 15.11 -1.65
N LYS A 362 -9.51 15.56 -0.73
CA LYS A 362 -9.17 14.81 0.47
C LYS A 362 -10.40 14.55 1.35
N ALA A 363 -11.29 15.53 1.51
CA ALA A 363 -12.54 15.33 2.24
C ALA A 363 -13.44 14.28 1.57
N LEU A 364 -13.63 14.35 0.24
CA LEU A 364 -14.38 13.33 -0.52
C LEU A 364 -13.83 11.92 -0.33
N LYS A 365 -12.50 11.75 -0.35
CA LYS A 365 -11.85 10.45 -0.12
C LYS A 365 -12.08 9.84 1.26
N THR A 366 -12.61 10.59 2.22
CA THR A 366 -13.01 10.06 3.54
C THR A 366 -14.43 9.52 3.58
N SER A 367 -15.27 9.86 2.59
CA SER A 367 -16.64 9.40 2.48
C SER A 367 -16.69 7.94 2.02
N ALA A 368 -17.34 7.10 2.81
CA ALA A 368 -17.55 5.70 2.47
C ALA A 368 -18.52 5.58 1.29
N GLU A 369 -19.51 6.47 1.22
CA GLU A 369 -20.45 6.54 0.11
C GLU A 369 -19.77 7.00 -1.18
N PHE A 370 -18.82 7.94 -1.13
CA PHE A 370 -18.09 8.38 -2.33
C PHE A 370 -17.32 7.23 -2.98
N LYS A 371 -16.68 6.38 -2.18
CA LYS A 371 -16.00 5.17 -2.67
C LYS A 371 -16.98 4.21 -3.39
N LYS A 372 -18.25 4.18 -2.98
CA LYS A 372 -19.30 3.31 -3.52
C LYS A 372 -20.22 4.01 -4.53
N LEU A 373 -19.95 5.27 -4.87
CA LEU A 373 -20.80 6.15 -5.68
C LEU A 373 -21.41 5.44 -6.90
N PHE A 374 -20.61 4.72 -7.67
CA PHE A 374 -21.09 4.06 -8.88
C PHE A 374 -21.85 2.76 -8.61
N LEU A 375 -21.48 2.03 -7.56
CA LEU A 375 -22.22 0.85 -7.15
C LEU A 375 -23.63 1.24 -6.66
N ASP A 376 -23.75 2.34 -5.93
CA ASP A 376 -25.03 2.75 -5.35
C ASP A 376 -25.94 3.44 -6.39
N ILE A 377 -25.37 4.20 -7.33
CA ILE A 377 -26.15 4.86 -8.39
C ILE A 377 -26.44 3.91 -9.57
N PHE A 378 -25.45 3.13 -9.99
CA PHE A 378 -25.49 2.38 -11.26
C PHE A 378 -25.40 0.86 -11.10
N HIS A 379 -25.25 0.34 -9.88
CA HIS A 379 -25.07 -1.09 -9.59
C HIS A 379 -23.88 -1.72 -10.33
N ASP A 380 -22.82 -0.93 -10.51
CA ASP A 380 -21.61 -1.31 -11.24
C ASP A 380 -20.39 -0.61 -10.62
N SER A 381 -19.29 -1.36 -10.48
CA SER A 381 -18.06 -0.93 -9.83
C SER A 381 -16.84 -0.94 -10.76
N LYS A 382 -17.04 -1.18 -12.07
CA LYS A 382 -15.93 -1.24 -13.03
C LYS A 382 -15.23 0.11 -13.10
N ARG A 383 -13.93 0.07 -12.87
CA ARG A 383 -13.09 1.26 -12.81
C ARG A 383 -12.60 1.69 -14.19
N PHE A 384 -12.35 2.99 -14.32
CA PHE A 384 -11.76 3.65 -15.47
C PHE A 384 -10.85 4.78 -14.98
N ASN A 385 -10.00 5.29 -15.86
CA ASN A 385 -9.01 6.32 -15.52
C ASN A 385 -9.59 7.70 -15.75
N VAL A 386 -9.39 8.59 -14.78
CA VAL A 386 -9.81 9.99 -14.87
C VAL A 386 -8.68 10.89 -14.41
N LYS A 387 -8.37 11.88 -15.25
CA LYS A 387 -7.44 12.96 -14.93
C LYS A 387 -8.20 14.20 -14.48
N PHE A 388 -7.79 14.77 -13.35
CA PHE A 388 -8.23 16.10 -12.95
C PHE A 388 -7.26 17.16 -13.44
N GLU A 389 -7.81 18.27 -13.93
CA GLU A 389 -7.07 19.47 -14.33
C GLU A 389 -7.77 20.73 -13.84
N ILE A 390 -7.00 21.74 -13.44
CA ILE A 390 -7.52 23.09 -13.18
C ILE A 390 -7.18 23.97 -14.39
N ALA A 391 -8.20 24.58 -14.99
CA ALA A 391 -8.04 25.53 -16.09
C ALA A 391 -8.45 26.93 -15.64
N ASP A 392 -7.83 27.98 -16.19
CA ASP A 392 -8.14 29.37 -15.81
C ASP A 392 -9.63 29.69 -15.95
N ARG A 393 -10.25 29.19 -17.02
CA ARG A 393 -11.68 29.23 -17.31
C ARG A 393 -12.09 27.94 -18.02
N VAL A 394 -13.34 27.54 -17.83
CA VAL A 394 -13.92 26.33 -18.47
C VAL A 394 -15.22 26.73 -19.15
N TYR A 395 -15.44 26.25 -20.37
CA TYR A 395 -16.63 26.57 -21.18
C TYR A 395 -17.37 25.30 -21.56
N GLU A 396 -18.69 25.40 -21.72
CA GLU A 396 -19.54 24.29 -22.15
C GLU A 396 -18.98 23.65 -23.44
N ASP A 397 -18.97 22.33 -23.50
CA ASP A 397 -18.42 21.51 -24.60
C ASP A 397 -16.96 21.84 -24.96
N ASN A 398 -16.20 22.40 -24.01
CA ASN A 398 -14.84 22.90 -24.22
C ASN A 398 -14.73 23.94 -25.35
N ASN A 399 -15.80 24.72 -25.59
CA ASN A 399 -15.86 25.71 -26.65
C ASN A 399 -15.95 27.14 -26.08
N SER A 400 -14.92 27.96 -26.31
CA SER A 400 -14.85 29.34 -25.79
C SER A 400 -15.92 30.31 -26.33
N SER A 401 -16.67 29.92 -27.37
CA SER A 401 -17.85 30.67 -27.84
C SER A 401 -19.12 30.38 -27.03
N LYS A 402 -19.09 29.36 -26.17
CA LYS A 402 -20.20 28.97 -25.30
C LYS A 402 -20.06 29.58 -23.90
N PRO A 403 -21.14 29.57 -23.08
CA PRO A 403 -21.08 30.07 -21.71
C PRO A 403 -20.00 29.39 -20.86
N GLU A 404 -19.41 30.18 -19.96
CA GLU A 404 -18.49 29.65 -18.95
C GLU A 404 -19.25 28.79 -17.94
N VAL A 405 -18.69 27.63 -17.62
CA VAL A 405 -19.23 26.64 -16.67
C VAL A 405 -18.23 26.38 -15.55
N ASN A 406 -18.69 25.73 -14.48
CA ASN A 406 -17.86 25.46 -13.31
C ASN A 406 -16.82 24.37 -13.57
N ALA A 407 -17.22 23.37 -14.36
CA ALA A 407 -16.37 22.26 -14.77
C ALA A 407 -16.90 21.62 -16.05
N THR A 408 -16.05 20.83 -16.71
CA THR A 408 -16.44 19.95 -17.81
C THR A 408 -15.74 18.61 -17.69
N THR A 409 -16.42 17.58 -18.16
CA THR A 409 -15.83 16.26 -18.40
C THR A 409 -15.73 16.02 -19.90
N SER A 410 -14.61 15.45 -20.35
CA SER A 410 -14.38 15.10 -21.76
C SER A 410 -13.57 13.82 -21.90
N GLU A 411 -13.84 13.06 -22.96
CA GLU A 411 -13.06 11.89 -23.37
C GLU A 411 -12.18 12.26 -24.56
N ASP A 412 -10.88 11.95 -24.50
CA ASP A 412 -10.03 12.03 -25.68
C ASP A 412 -10.44 10.94 -26.69
N PRO A 413 -10.77 11.30 -27.94
CA PRO A 413 -11.35 10.36 -28.90
C PRO A 413 -10.38 9.24 -29.32
N VAL A 414 -9.07 9.45 -29.18
CA VAL A 414 -8.02 8.51 -29.60
C VAL A 414 -7.60 7.62 -28.43
N THR A 415 -7.20 8.24 -27.32
CA THR A 415 -6.66 7.54 -26.14
C THR A 415 -7.75 7.02 -25.22
N LYS A 416 -8.99 7.51 -25.37
CA LYS A 416 -10.12 7.21 -24.46
C LYS A 416 -9.89 7.65 -23.02
N ASN A 417 -8.91 8.53 -22.81
CA ASN A 417 -8.62 9.09 -21.50
C ASN A 417 -9.67 10.15 -21.15
N LEU A 418 -10.27 10.00 -19.96
CA LEU A 418 -11.24 10.95 -19.43
C LEU A 418 -10.52 12.05 -18.65
N THR A 419 -10.89 13.29 -18.91
CA THR A 419 -10.36 14.47 -18.22
C THR A 419 -11.52 15.29 -17.66
N ILE A 420 -11.48 15.56 -16.36
CA ILE A 420 -12.33 16.51 -15.65
C ILE A 420 -11.56 17.81 -15.50
N LYS A 421 -12.04 18.88 -16.14
CA LYS A 421 -11.49 20.23 -16.02
C LYS A 421 -12.34 21.04 -15.06
N ILE A 422 -11.72 21.53 -13.99
CA ILE A 422 -12.34 22.41 -13.01
C ILE A 422 -11.90 23.86 -13.29
N SER A 423 -12.84 24.80 -13.27
CA SER A 423 -12.52 26.22 -13.44
C SER A 423 -11.79 26.77 -12.21
N LYS A 424 -10.65 27.42 -12.42
CA LYS A 424 -9.95 28.16 -11.36
C LYS A 424 -10.86 29.19 -10.70
N GLN A 425 -11.79 29.77 -11.46
CA GLN A 425 -12.70 30.82 -10.97
C GLN A 425 -13.57 30.35 -9.81
N ILE A 426 -13.96 29.07 -9.73
CA ILE A 426 -14.79 28.58 -8.61
C ILE A 426 -13.97 28.30 -7.34
N LEU A 427 -12.66 28.10 -7.50
CA LEU A 427 -11.74 27.74 -6.42
C LEU A 427 -11.12 28.97 -5.72
N ILE A 428 -10.97 30.09 -6.41
CA ILE A 428 -10.37 31.30 -5.81
C ILE A 428 -11.44 32.28 -5.29
N SER A 429 -11.09 32.98 -4.21
CA SER A 429 -11.90 34.08 -3.67
C SER A 429 -11.88 35.30 -4.59
N GLY A 430 -12.95 36.10 -4.59
CA GLY A 430 -13.00 37.39 -5.30
C GLY A 430 -13.27 37.30 -6.80
N SER A 431 -13.48 36.10 -7.34
CA SER A 431 -14.02 35.95 -8.71
C SER A 431 -15.55 36.11 -8.70
N THR A 432 -16.13 36.39 -9.87
CA THR A 432 -17.59 36.42 -10.05
C THR A 432 -18.26 35.04 -9.99
N ARG A 433 -17.46 33.96 -9.99
CA ARG A 433 -17.93 32.57 -9.95
C ARG A 433 -17.51 31.83 -8.69
N SER A 434 -16.93 32.52 -7.71
CA SER A 434 -16.41 31.93 -6.49
C SER A 434 -17.52 31.16 -5.78
N GLN A 435 -17.27 29.88 -5.50
CA GLN A 435 -18.21 28.96 -4.88
C GLN A 435 -17.77 28.62 -3.47
N THR A 436 -18.75 28.28 -2.63
CA THR A 436 -18.46 27.72 -1.31
C THR A 436 -17.72 26.38 -1.42
N ASN A 437 -17.04 25.97 -0.36
CA ASN A 437 -16.33 24.69 -0.30
C ASN A 437 -17.26 23.50 -0.54
N ILE A 438 -18.48 23.53 0.00
CA ILE A 438 -19.46 22.46 -0.22
C ILE A 438 -20.02 22.46 -1.64
N GLU A 439 -20.20 23.62 -2.27
CA GLU A 439 -20.56 23.71 -3.70
C GLU A 439 -19.44 23.18 -4.59
N ASN A 440 -18.19 23.54 -4.33
CA ASN A 440 -17.02 23.00 -5.04
C ASN A 440 -16.91 21.48 -4.87
N THR A 441 -17.19 20.97 -3.66
CA THR A 441 -17.24 19.53 -3.38
C THR A 441 -18.33 18.84 -4.18
N LYS A 442 -19.53 19.43 -4.25
CA LYS A 442 -20.62 18.95 -5.12
C LYS A 442 -20.21 18.97 -6.59
N THR A 443 -19.52 20.01 -7.05
CA THR A 443 -19.04 20.11 -8.44
C THR A 443 -18.10 18.95 -8.76
N ILE A 444 -17.09 18.68 -7.93
CA ILE A 444 -16.16 17.55 -8.12
C ILE A 444 -16.92 16.21 -8.13
N LEU A 445 -17.85 16.01 -7.19
CA LEU A 445 -18.69 14.82 -7.11
C LEU A 445 -19.56 14.64 -8.36
N HIS A 446 -20.17 15.72 -8.85
CA HIS A 446 -21.03 15.71 -10.04
C HIS A 446 -20.25 15.34 -11.30
N GLU A 447 -19.05 15.91 -11.48
CA GLU A 447 -18.17 15.56 -12.61
C GLU A 447 -17.68 14.10 -12.55
N CYS A 448 -17.56 13.51 -11.36
CA CYS A 448 -17.27 12.07 -11.25
C CYS A 448 -18.40 11.22 -11.85
N ILE A 449 -19.67 11.62 -11.65
CA ILE A 449 -20.84 10.94 -12.24
C ILE A 449 -20.84 11.13 -13.77
N HIS A 450 -20.48 12.31 -14.26
CA HIS A 450 -20.27 12.54 -15.69
C HIS A 450 -19.23 11.60 -16.29
N ALA A 451 -18.07 11.48 -15.66
CA ALA A 451 -17.00 10.62 -16.14
C ALA A 451 -17.44 9.15 -16.22
N TYR A 452 -18.24 8.69 -15.26
CA TYR A 452 -18.85 7.36 -15.33
C TYR A 452 -19.78 7.19 -16.52
N LEU A 453 -20.71 8.14 -16.71
CA LEU A 453 -21.65 8.07 -17.82
C LEU A 453 -20.93 8.07 -19.17
N PHE A 454 -19.87 8.86 -19.32
CA PHE A 454 -19.05 8.87 -20.53
C PHE A 454 -18.33 7.54 -20.75
N SER A 455 -17.70 6.98 -19.70
CA SER A 455 -17.04 5.67 -19.77
C SER A 455 -17.99 4.55 -20.20
N LYS A 456 -19.26 4.60 -19.80
CA LYS A 456 -20.24 3.53 -20.04
C LYS A 456 -21.12 3.71 -21.27
N ALA A 457 -21.38 4.94 -21.69
CA ALA A 457 -22.26 5.20 -22.81
C ALA A 457 -21.62 4.92 -24.17
N ALA A 458 -20.29 4.74 -24.26
CA ALA A 458 -19.54 4.52 -25.50
C ALA A 458 -20.00 5.43 -26.66
N ASN A 459 -20.49 6.63 -26.34
CA ASN A 459 -21.22 7.49 -27.27
C ASN A 459 -20.27 8.50 -27.93
N PRO A 460 -20.47 8.81 -29.21
CA PRO A 460 -19.51 9.53 -30.03
C PRO A 460 -19.59 11.04 -29.76
N ALA A 461 -18.41 11.67 -29.82
CA ALA A 461 -18.13 13.11 -29.75
C ALA A 461 -17.94 13.73 -28.35
N VAL A 462 -16.80 14.39 -28.22
CA VAL A 462 -16.44 15.35 -27.16
C VAL A 462 -17.54 16.40 -27.03
N GLY A 463 -18.00 16.70 -25.80
CA GLY A 463 -18.90 17.83 -25.52
C GLY A 463 -20.40 17.50 -25.56
N VAL A 464 -20.84 16.44 -24.88
CA VAL A 464 -22.27 16.19 -24.60
C VAL A 464 -22.55 16.49 -23.13
N THR A 465 -23.46 17.42 -22.82
CA THR A 465 -23.79 17.80 -21.43
C THR A 465 -24.44 16.66 -20.64
N PHE A 466 -24.46 16.74 -19.30
CA PHE A 466 -25.11 15.77 -18.41
C PHE A 466 -26.55 15.53 -18.86
N VAL A 467 -27.26 16.65 -19.02
CA VAL A 467 -28.69 16.70 -19.34
C VAL A 467 -28.94 16.02 -20.68
N LYS A 468 -28.11 16.28 -21.70
CA LYS A 468 -28.21 15.59 -23.00
C LYS A 468 -27.98 14.08 -22.84
N THR A 469 -27.00 13.68 -22.05
CA THR A 469 -26.71 12.26 -21.79
C THR A 469 -27.85 11.58 -21.04
N LEU A 470 -28.41 12.24 -20.03
CA LEU A 470 -29.53 11.79 -19.23
C LEU A 470 -30.79 11.67 -20.09
N ASN A 471 -31.15 12.72 -20.83
CA ASN A 471 -32.32 12.73 -21.72
C ASN A 471 -32.20 11.67 -22.83
N ASN A 472 -30.99 11.38 -23.32
CA ASN A 472 -30.79 10.31 -24.30
C ASN A 472 -30.93 8.91 -23.69
N LYS A 473 -30.47 8.70 -22.45
CA LYS A 473 -30.48 7.40 -21.78
C LYS A 473 -31.81 7.10 -21.09
N TYR A 474 -32.48 8.12 -20.58
CA TYR A 474 -33.76 8.11 -19.89
C TYR A 474 -34.67 9.16 -20.57
N PRO A 475 -35.30 8.81 -21.70
CA PRO A 475 -36.03 9.77 -22.53
C PRO A 475 -37.33 10.26 -21.92
N THR A 476 -37.90 9.54 -20.95
CA THR A 476 -39.15 9.95 -20.31
C THR A 476 -38.90 10.67 -18.97
N PRO A 477 -39.75 11.66 -18.60
CA PRO A 477 -39.66 12.32 -17.30
C PRO A 477 -39.71 11.35 -16.11
N ASP A 478 -40.52 10.28 -16.20
CA ASP A 478 -40.63 9.28 -15.14
C ASP A 478 -39.32 8.48 -14.97
N GLU A 479 -38.66 8.09 -16.07
CA GLU A 479 -37.37 7.41 -16.01
C GLU A 479 -36.26 8.32 -15.46
N GLN A 480 -36.25 9.60 -15.86
CA GLN A 480 -35.31 10.59 -15.32
C GLN A 480 -35.58 10.80 -13.83
N HIS A 481 -36.84 10.94 -13.42
CA HIS A 481 -37.23 11.10 -12.03
C HIS A 481 -36.76 9.89 -11.20
N ASN A 482 -37.03 8.66 -11.65
CA ASN A 482 -36.60 7.45 -10.96
C ASN A 482 -35.07 7.38 -10.83
N PHE A 483 -34.32 7.71 -11.88
CA PHE A 483 -32.87 7.75 -11.78
C PHE A 483 -32.37 8.83 -10.82
N MET A 484 -32.87 10.06 -10.95
CA MET A 484 -32.36 11.18 -10.17
C MET A 484 -32.77 11.08 -8.70
N TYR A 485 -34.05 10.89 -8.42
CA TYR A 485 -34.59 10.95 -7.06
C TYR A 485 -34.44 9.64 -6.28
N ASP A 486 -34.41 8.48 -6.93
CA ASP A 486 -34.27 7.21 -6.20
C ASP A 486 -32.82 6.75 -6.08
N LYS A 487 -31.92 7.26 -6.93
CA LYS A 487 -30.52 6.82 -6.98
C LYS A 487 -29.54 7.99 -6.78
N MET A 488 -29.48 8.91 -7.74
CA MET A 488 -28.40 9.91 -7.78
C MET A 488 -28.43 10.89 -6.59
N ILE A 489 -29.56 11.54 -6.36
CA ILE A 489 -29.73 12.58 -5.34
C ILE A 489 -29.52 12.00 -3.94
N PRO A 490 -30.15 10.86 -3.55
CA PRO A 490 -29.89 10.26 -2.24
C PRO A 490 -28.41 9.93 -2.01
N THR A 491 -27.71 9.36 -3.01
CA THR A 491 -26.28 9.06 -2.89
C THR A 491 -25.45 10.35 -2.76
N MET A 492 -25.71 11.37 -3.58
CA MET A 492 -25.01 12.66 -3.47
C MET A 492 -25.26 13.34 -2.12
N GLN A 493 -26.50 13.33 -1.63
CA GLN A 493 -26.86 13.85 -0.31
C GLN A 493 -26.07 13.17 0.79
N LYS A 494 -25.96 11.84 0.73
CA LYS A 494 -25.23 11.06 1.71
C LYS A 494 -23.74 11.40 1.68
N VAL A 495 -23.10 11.47 0.50
CA VAL A 495 -21.71 11.93 0.36
C VAL A 495 -21.52 13.32 0.97
N LEU A 496 -22.37 14.29 0.61
CA LEU A 496 -22.29 15.66 1.11
C LEU A 496 -22.48 15.75 2.64
N SER A 497 -23.33 14.89 3.20
CA SER A 497 -23.52 14.80 4.66
C SER A 497 -22.28 14.25 5.37
N GLU A 498 -21.62 13.23 4.81
CA GLU A 498 -20.43 12.60 5.39
C GLU A 498 -19.24 13.57 5.40
N VAL A 499 -19.15 14.47 4.41
CA VAL A 499 -18.03 15.42 4.29
C VAL A 499 -18.33 16.81 4.84
N ARG A 500 -19.57 17.11 5.26
CA ARG A 500 -20.02 18.45 5.71
C ARG A 500 -19.01 19.12 6.62
N ASP A 501 -18.62 18.42 7.69
CA ASP A 501 -17.80 18.99 8.75
C ASP A 501 -16.34 19.21 8.34
N LEU A 502 -15.90 18.56 7.26
CA LEU A 502 -14.57 18.73 6.68
C LEU A 502 -14.51 19.88 5.68
N VAL A 503 -15.65 20.23 5.07
CA VAL A 503 -15.73 21.27 4.03
C VAL A 503 -16.46 22.53 4.48
N THR A 504 -16.87 22.59 5.75
CA THR A 504 -17.50 23.79 6.35
C THR A 504 -16.97 24.03 7.76
N THR A 505 -17.15 25.24 8.29
CA THR A 505 -16.75 25.60 9.65
C THR A 505 -17.93 25.68 10.62
N ILE A 506 -17.70 25.34 11.90
CA ILE A 506 -18.74 25.39 12.96
C ILE A 506 -19.42 26.77 13.04
N PRO A 507 -18.70 27.91 13.04
CA PRO A 507 -19.33 29.22 13.14
C PRO A 507 -20.30 29.49 11.98
N LYS A 508 -19.92 29.11 10.75
CA LYS A 508 -20.77 29.31 9.57
C LYS A 508 -21.98 28.38 9.55
N ARG A 509 -21.82 27.13 10.00
CA ARG A 509 -22.95 26.21 10.18
C ARG A 509 -23.97 26.72 11.19
N THR A 510 -23.50 27.27 12.31
CA THR A 510 -24.38 27.80 13.37
C THR A 510 -25.26 28.92 12.84
N ILE A 511 -24.70 29.85 12.05
CA ILE A 511 -25.47 30.92 11.42
C ILE A 511 -26.53 30.35 10.46
N LEU A 512 -26.16 29.40 9.61
CA LEU A 512 -27.08 28.80 8.66
C LEU A 512 -28.21 28.02 9.33
N GLU A 513 -27.94 27.37 10.47
CA GLU A 513 -28.93 26.61 11.25
C GLU A 513 -29.98 27.52 11.94
N GLU A 514 -29.71 28.82 12.07
CA GLU A 514 -30.67 29.82 12.56
C GLU A 514 -31.63 30.33 11.47
N TYR A 515 -31.42 29.97 10.20
CA TYR A 515 -32.28 30.41 9.10
C TYR A 515 -33.69 29.82 9.20
N THR A 516 -34.68 30.63 8.81
CA THR A 516 -36.06 30.20 8.60
C THR A 516 -36.35 30.09 7.10
N MET A 517 -36.91 28.97 6.69
CA MET A 517 -37.30 28.66 5.31
C MET A 517 -38.81 28.77 5.14
N HIS A 518 -39.26 29.11 3.92
CA HIS A 518 -40.66 29.41 3.64
C HIS A 518 -41.25 28.54 2.52
N PRO A 519 -41.76 27.33 2.86
CA PRO A 519 -42.26 26.37 1.88
C PRO A 519 -43.45 26.85 1.08
N THR A 520 -44.31 27.69 1.68
CA THR A 520 -45.48 28.26 1.01
C THR A 520 -45.51 29.77 1.19
N THR A 521 -45.97 30.51 0.17
CA THR A 521 -46.11 31.97 0.26
C THR A 521 -47.48 32.41 0.73
N ASN A 522 -48.52 31.62 0.40
CA ASN A 522 -49.88 31.96 0.78
C ASN A 522 -50.71 30.66 1.00
N PRO A 523 -50.99 30.29 2.26
CA PRO A 523 -50.56 30.95 3.49
C PRO A 523 -49.04 30.88 3.68
N LEU A 524 -48.43 31.89 4.30
CA LEU A 524 -47.01 31.88 4.61
C LEU A 524 -46.73 30.82 5.68
N ALA A 525 -45.95 29.80 5.35
CA ALA A 525 -45.44 28.82 6.31
C ALA A 525 -43.95 29.07 6.58
N SER A 526 -43.49 28.67 7.76
CA SER A 526 -42.10 28.78 8.19
C SER A 526 -41.62 27.47 8.78
N ILE A 527 -40.46 27.00 8.34
CA ILE A 527 -39.77 25.82 8.89
C ILE A 527 -38.31 26.18 9.21
N PRO A 528 -37.68 25.56 10.21
CA PRO A 528 -36.24 25.71 10.43
C PRO A 528 -35.42 25.21 9.23
N PHE A 529 -34.21 25.74 9.06
CA PHE A 529 -33.25 25.20 8.11
C PHE A 529 -33.01 23.70 8.34
N ASN A 530 -32.94 22.94 7.25
CA ASN A 530 -32.68 21.50 7.30
C ASN A 530 -31.52 21.14 6.37
N TRP A 531 -30.47 20.53 6.93
CA TRP A 531 -29.29 20.12 6.17
C TRP A 531 -29.60 19.07 5.09
N ALA A 532 -30.51 18.13 5.35
CA ALA A 532 -30.86 17.11 4.37
C ALA A 532 -31.57 17.74 3.16
N ASP A 533 -32.45 18.71 3.39
CA ASP A 533 -33.09 19.49 2.32
C ASP A 533 -32.07 20.34 1.57
N TYR A 534 -31.14 20.99 2.29
CA TYR A 534 -30.05 21.74 1.64
C TYR A 534 -29.23 20.84 0.72
N TYR A 535 -28.81 19.65 1.17
CA TYR A 535 -28.06 18.72 0.30
C TYR A 535 -28.88 18.23 -0.88
N ARG A 536 -30.19 18.00 -0.68
CA ARG A 536 -31.11 17.61 -1.76
C ARG A 536 -31.11 18.68 -2.85
N TYR A 537 -31.39 19.91 -2.43
CA TYR A 537 -31.50 21.08 -3.29
C TYR A 537 -30.17 21.42 -3.96
N LEU A 538 -29.06 21.31 -3.24
CA LEU A 538 -27.72 21.48 -3.79
C LEU A 538 -27.37 20.40 -4.83
N SER A 539 -27.80 19.16 -4.61
CA SER A 539 -27.61 18.06 -5.58
C SER A 539 -28.46 18.23 -6.84
N LEU A 540 -29.63 18.87 -6.70
CA LEU A 540 -30.52 19.23 -7.81
C LEU A 540 -30.00 20.41 -8.66
N SER A 541 -29.19 21.31 -8.09
CA SER A 541 -28.65 22.47 -8.83
C SER A 541 -27.84 22.04 -10.05
N GLY A 542 -28.14 22.61 -11.22
CA GLY A 542 -27.53 22.25 -12.50
C GLY A 542 -28.29 21.17 -13.27
N LEU A 543 -29.42 20.69 -12.74
CA LEU A 543 -30.36 19.80 -13.44
C LEU A 543 -31.60 20.54 -13.94
N ASP A 544 -31.59 21.87 -13.88
CA ASP A 544 -32.73 22.76 -14.12
C ASP A 544 -33.30 22.62 -15.56
N GLU A 545 -32.52 22.09 -16.48
CA GLU A 545 -32.91 21.84 -17.86
C GLU A 545 -33.56 20.46 -18.11
N THR A 546 -33.48 19.53 -17.17
CA THR A 546 -34.12 18.20 -17.28
C THR A 546 -35.64 18.32 -17.24
N ASP A 547 -36.34 17.40 -17.92
CA ASP A 547 -37.81 17.49 -18.04
C ASP A 547 -38.50 17.22 -16.70
N CYS A 548 -37.99 16.26 -15.93
CA CYS A 548 -38.47 15.97 -14.58
C CYS A 548 -38.27 17.14 -13.60
N PHE A 549 -37.12 17.84 -13.63
CA PHE A 549 -36.94 19.03 -12.78
C PHE A 549 -37.97 20.11 -13.10
N LYS A 550 -38.19 20.41 -14.38
CA LYS A 550 -39.20 21.40 -14.80
C LYS A 550 -40.61 21.02 -14.38
N GLN A 551 -40.92 19.73 -14.32
CA GLN A 551 -42.20 19.21 -13.85
C GLN A 551 -42.38 19.41 -12.34
N ASP A 552 -41.35 19.14 -11.54
CA ASP A 552 -41.40 19.24 -10.08
C ASP A 552 -41.26 20.69 -9.57
N PHE A 553 -40.52 21.52 -10.31
CA PHE A 553 -40.19 22.90 -9.97
C PHE A 553 -40.65 23.88 -11.04
N GLN A 554 -41.95 23.85 -11.36
CA GLN A 554 -42.56 24.75 -12.35
C GLN A 554 -42.31 26.22 -11.98
N ASN A 555 -42.07 27.06 -12.99
CA ASN A 555 -41.92 28.50 -12.79
C ASN A 555 -43.24 29.22 -13.14
N PRO A 556 -43.86 29.97 -12.21
CA PRO A 556 -43.51 30.12 -10.78
C PRO A 556 -44.15 29.03 -9.90
N SER A 557 -43.44 28.57 -8.86
CA SER A 557 -43.99 27.68 -7.83
C SER A 557 -43.35 27.93 -6.46
N ASP A 558 -44.09 27.60 -5.41
CA ASP A 558 -43.60 27.59 -4.03
C ASP A 558 -42.40 26.64 -3.86
N ALA A 559 -42.39 25.50 -4.57
CA ALA A 559 -41.29 24.54 -4.57
C ALA A 559 -40.00 25.11 -5.18
N LEU A 560 -40.08 25.79 -6.33
CA LEU A 560 -38.92 26.41 -6.97
C LEU A 560 -38.34 27.53 -6.10
N ARG A 561 -39.20 28.34 -5.46
CA ARG A 561 -38.74 29.37 -4.53
C ARG A 561 -38.06 28.76 -3.31
N LEU A 562 -38.62 27.70 -2.72
CA LEU A 562 -38.01 27.03 -1.58
C LEU A 562 -36.63 26.48 -1.95
N HIS A 563 -36.50 25.82 -3.11
CA HIS A 563 -35.22 25.37 -3.67
C HIS A 563 -34.21 26.52 -3.74
N GLN A 564 -34.56 27.65 -4.35
CA GLN A 564 -33.70 28.83 -4.47
C GLN A 564 -33.29 29.39 -3.10
N ASN A 565 -34.22 29.50 -2.15
CA ASN A 565 -33.92 30.01 -0.81
C ASN A 565 -32.87 29.17 -0.07
N TYR A 566 -32.94 27.85 -0.18
CA TYR A 566 -31.93 26.96 0.40
C TYR A 566 -30.55 27.17 -0.23
N ILE A 567 -30.50 27.27 -1.56
CA ILE A 567 -29.25 27.50 -2.29
C ILE A 567 -28.63 28.86 -1.91
N ASP A 568 -29.44 29.91 -1.87
CA ASP A 568 -28.98 31.27 -1.57
C ASP A 568 -28.52 31.42 -0.12
N ALA A 569 -29.20 30.78 0.83
CA ALA A 569 -28.76 30.74 2.22
C ALA A 569 -27.37 30.10 2.35
N GLY A 570 -27.16 28.92 1.75
CA GLY A 570 -25.87 28.26 1.77
C GLY A 570 -24.75 29.08 1.11
N LYS A 571 -25.02 29.68 -0.06
CA LYS A 571 -24.07 30.55 -0.79
C LYS A 571 -23.67 31.79 -0.03
N THR A 572 -24.57 32.31 0.80
CA THR A 572 -24.35 33.54 1.58
C THR A 572 -23.50 33.25 2.80
N GLU A 573 -23.79 32.15 3.50
CA GLU A 573 -23.20 31.92 4.83
C GLU A 573 -21.94 31.05 4.83
N LEU A 574 -21.88 30.01 3.98
CA LEU A 574 -20.83 29.00 4.05
C LEU A 574 -19.48 29.46 3.46
N ASP A 575 -18.43 28.73 3.81
CA ASP A 575 -17.03 29.08 3.53
C ASP A 575 -16.73 29.12 2.03
N ARG A 576 -16.17 30.24 1.51
CA ARG A 576 -15.80 30.47 0.10
C ARG A 576 -14.30 30.46 -0.16
#